data_AF-H0YHF6-F1
#
_entry.id   AF-H0YHF6-F1
#
_cell.length_a   1.000
_cell.length_b   1.000
_cell.length_c   1.000
_cell.angle_alpha   90.00
_cell.angle_beta   90.00
_cell.angle_gamma   90.00
#
_symmetry.space_group_name_H-M   'P 1'
#
loop_
_entity.id
_entity.type
_entity.pdbx_description
1 polymer ?
#
loop_
_entity_poly.entity_id
_entity_poly.type
_entity_poly.pdbx_seq_one_letter_code
_entity_poly.pdbx_strand_id
1 'polypeptide(L)'
;IDAFGKGKQLTVKECEYLIGQHVTAALYGVVNVKKVLQRMVGNLLSLGKREGIDQSYQLLRDSLDLYLAMYPDQVQLLLLQARLYFHLGIWPEKSFCLVLKVLDILQHIQTLDPGQHGAVGYLVQHTLEHIERKKEEVGVEVKLRSDEKHRDVCYSIGLIMKHKRYGYNCVIYGWDPTCMMGHEWIRNMNVHSLPHGHHQPFYNVLVEDGSCRYAAQGAALARGQ
;
A
#
# COMPACT_ATOMS: atom_id res chain seq x y z
N ILE A 1 -7.29 3.32 30.79
CA ILE A 1 -7.53 1.98 30.21
C ILE A 1 -6.18 1.42 29.86
N ASP A 2 -5.82 0.29 30.43
CA ASP A 2 -4.57 -0.41 30.13
C ASP A 2 -4.67 -1.11 28.77
N ALA A 3 -4.03 -0.53 27.76
CA ALA A 3 -4.02 -1.11 26.42
C ALA A 3 -3.22 -2.43 26.33
N PHE A 4 -2.36 -2.72 27.31
CA PHE A 4 -1.47 -3.88 27.33
C PHE A 4 -1.97 -4.99 28.27
N GLY A 5 -2.72 -4.63 29.31
CA GLY A 5 -3.38 -5.53 30.27
C GLY A 5 -4.86 -5.78 29.99
N LYS A 6 -5.22 -6.13 28.75
CA LYS A 6 -6.59 -6.52 28.33
C LYS A 6 -7.68 -5.46 28.61
N GLY A 7 -7.34 -4.18 28.60
CA GLY A 7 -8.32 -3.10 28.78
C GLY A 7 -8.74 -2.85 30.23
N LYS A 8 -7.98 -3.37 31.22
CA LYS A 8 -8.25 -3.10 32.64
C LYS A 8 -8.34 -1.59 32.91
N GLN A 9 -9.34 -1.15 33.66
CA GLN A 9 -9.36 0.21 34.18
C GLN A 9 -8.41 0.31 35.36
N LEU A 10 -7.43 1.22 35.26
CA LEU A 10 -6.42 1.44 36.28
C LEU A 10 -6.77 2.69 37.08
N THR A 11 -6.49 2.62 38.38
CA THR A 11 -6.54 3.77 39.27
C THR A 11 -5.38 4.73 39.01
N VAL A 12 -5.50 5.96 39.51
CA VAL A 12 -4.45 7.00 39.44
C VAL A 12 -3.10 6.45 39.89
N LYS A 13 -3.03 5.79 41.05
CA LYS A 13 -1.79 5.23 41.61
C LYS A 13 -1.17 4.13 40.73
N GLU A 14 -2.01 3.29 40.13
CA GLU A 14 -1.54 2.24 39.21
C GLU A 14 -0.97 2.84 37.91
N CYS A 15 -1.53 3.96 37.44
CA CYS A 15 -0.99 4.68 36.27
C CYS A 15 0.37 5.31 36.54
N GLU A 16 0.61 5.88 37.74
CA GLU A 16 1.92 6.45 38.11
C GLU A 16 3.03 5.38 38.07
N TYR A 17 2.71 4.17 38.53
CA TYR A 17 3.65 3.05 38.50
C TYR A 17 4.05 2.65 37.08
N LEU A 18 3.12 2.68 36.12
CA LEU A 18 3.39 2.33 34.72
C LEU A 18 4.19 3.40 33.97
N ILE A 19 3.98 4.68 34.28
CA ILE A 19 4.62 5.80 33.57
C ILE A 19 6.04 6.05 34.12
N GLY A 20 6.32 5.63 35.36
CA GLY A 20 7.64 5.80 35.99
C GLY A 20 8.01 7.26 36.27
N GLN A 21 7.03 8.17 36.23
CA GLN A 21 7.18 9.60 36.51
C GLN A 21 6.03 10.07 37.38
N HIS A 22 6.25 11.14 38.17
CA HIS A 22 5.17 11.75 38.94
C HIS A 22 4.15 12.40 38.01
N VAL A 23 2.92 11.91 38.07
CA VAL A 23 1.85 12.29 37.16
C VAL A 23 1.05 13.42 37.81
N THR A 24 1.11 14.63 37.25
CA THR A 24 0.32 15.77 37.75
C THR A 24 -1.18 15.60 37.46
N ALA A 25 -2.04 16.28 38.23
CA ALA A 25 -3.50 16.23 38.04
C ALA A 25 -3.96 16.56 36.60
N ALA A 26 -3.16 17.33 35.86
CA ALA A 26 -3.42 17.65 34.46
C ALA A 26 -3.39 16.43 33.52
N LEU A 27 -2.63 15.39 33.85
CA LEU A 27 -2.51 14.16 33.05
C LEU A 27 -3.72 13.24 33.19
N TYR A 28 -4.50 13.39 34.27
CA TYR A 28 -5.77 12.69 34.50
C TYR A 28 -6.99 13.45 33.99
N GLY A 29 -6.79 14.62 33.38
CA GLY A 29 -7.88 15.41 32.81
C GLY A 29 -8.71 14.57 31.85
N VAL A 30 -10.04 14.64 31.99
CA VAL A 30 -10.95 13.94 31.08
C VAL A 30 -10.71 14.45 29.66
N VAL A 31 -10.46 13.52 28.74
CA VAL A 31 -10.19 13.82 27.35
C VAL A 31 -11.34 13.31 26.50
N ASN A 32 -11.77 14.10 25.53
CA ASN A 32 -12.82 13.70 24.61
C ASN A 32 -12.39 12.52 23.72
N VAL A 33 -13.37 11.79 23.20
CA VAL A 33 -13.16 10.62 22.32
C VAL A 33 -12.27 10.99 21.13
N LYS A 34 -12.47 12.18 20.55
CA LYS A 34 -11.69 12.66 19.40
C LYS A 34 -10.19 12.73 19.69
N LYS A 35 -9.78 13.26 20.85
CA LYS A 35 -8.38 13.32 21.27
C LYS A 35 -7.81 11.95 21.65
N VAL A 36 -8.63 11.06 22.20
CA VAL A 36 -8.21 9.67 22.45
C VAL A 36 -7.90 8.97 21.14
N LEU A 37 -8.81 9.03 20.17
CA LEU A 37 -8.62 8.46 18.84
C LEU A 37 -7.40 9.09 18.15
N GLN A 38 -7.24 10.41 18.19
CA GLN A 38 -6.07 11.09 17.63
C GLN A 38 -4.75 10.53 18.19
N ARG A 39 -4.67 10.29 19.52
CA ARG A 39 -3.50 9.69 20.16
C ARG A 39 -3.28 8.25 19.72
N MET A 40 -4.35 7.46 19.64
CA MET A 40 -4.27 6.07 19.20
C MET A 40 -3.74 5.97 17.77
N VAL A 41 -4.31 6.74 16.84
CA VAL A 41 -3.88 6.74 15.44
C VAL A 41 -2.47 7.33 15.30
N GLY A 42 -2.12 8.36 16.07
CA GLY A 42 -0.75 8.89 16.12
C GLY A 42 0.29 7.87 16.60
N ASN A 43 -0.06 7.02 17.57
CA ASN A 43 0.78 5.92 18.01
C ASN A 43 0.93 4.86 16.92
N LEU A 44 -0.16 4.46 16.25
CA LEU A 44 -0.12 3.52 15.13
C LEU A 44 0.76 4.06 13.98
N LEU A 45 0.61 5.33 13.64
CA LEU A 45 1.45 6.00 12.63
C LEU A 45 2.93 6.00 13.03
N SER A 46 3.23 6.24 14.32
CA SER A 46 4.60 6.23 14.85
C SER A 46 5.21 4.82 14.82
N LEU A 47 4.40 3.80 15.08
CA LEU A 47 4.79 2.39 14.95
C LEU A 47 5.04 2.03 13.49
N GLY A 48 4.12 2.36 12.58
CA GLY A 48 4.28 2.11 11.14
C GLY A 48 5.49 2.81 10.52
N LYS A 49 5.92 3.96 11.06
CA LYS A 49 7.18 4.62 10.65
C LYS A 49 8.44 3.90 11.14
N ARG A 50 8.35 3.18 12.27
CA ARG A 50 9.49 2.46 12.88
C ARG A 50 9.63 1.04 12.34
N GLU A 51 8.51 0.40 12.01
CA GLU A 51 8.51 -0.93 11.41
C GLU A 51 8.83 -0.85 9.91
N GLY A 52 10.13 -0.82 9.58
CA GLY A 52 10.63 -0.93 8.21
C GLY A 52 10.72 -2.36 7.68
N ILE A 53 10.08 -3.33 8.33
CA ILE A 53 10.20 -4.76 8.01
C ILE A 53 9.19 -5.16 6.91
N ASP A 54 8.03 -4.50 6.87
CA ASP A 54 7.00 -4.76 5.86
C ASP A 54 7.23 -3.92 4.59
N GLN A 55 7.62 -4.58 3.50
CA GLN A 55 7.80 -3.94 2.19
C GLN A 55 6.53 -3.30 1.64
N SER A 56 5.35 -3.73 2.11
CA SER A 56 4.07 -3.14 1.70
C SER A 56 3.70 -1.92 2.53
N TYR A 57 4.43 -1.61 3.60
CA TYR A 57 4.14 -0.50 4.52
C TYR A 57 2.66 -0.46 4.93
N GLN A 58 2.01 -1.62 5.08
CA GLN A 58 0.56 -1.72 5.25
C GLN A 58 0.10 -0.99 6.51
N LEU A 59 0.76 -1.26 7.64
CA LEU A 59 0.47 -0.58 8.91
C LEU A 59 0.59 0.95 8.77
N LEU A 60 1.60 1.43 8.07
CA LEU A 60 1.81 2.86 7.86
C LEU A 60 0.70 3.46 6.98
N ARG A 61 0.28 2.77 5.92
CA ARG A 61 -0.82 3.18 5.04
C ARG A 61 -2.16 3.21 5.77
N ASP A 62 -2.53 2.12 6.42
CA ASP A 62 -3.80 2.02 7.15
C ASP A 62 -3.87 3.06 8.28
N SER A 63 -2.74 3.31 8.95
CA SER A 63 -2.65 4.35 9.98
C SER A 63 -2.79 5.76 9.40
N LEU A 64 -2.22 6.04 8.23
CA LEU A 64 -2.36 7.32 7.54
C LEU A 64 -3.81 7.54 7.09
N ASP A 65 -4.41 6.54 6.47
CA ASP A 65 -5.79 6.60 5.96
C ASP A 65 -6.76 6.84 7.13
N LEU A 66 -6.58 6.14 8.25
CA LEU A 66 -7.38 6.35 9.46
C LEU A 66 -7.18 7.75 10.06
N TYR A 67 -5.95 8.28 10.02
CA TYR A 67 -5.68 9.63 10.54
C TYR A 67 -6.34 10.70 9.67
N LEU A 68 -6.19 10.58 8.36
CA LEU A 68 -6.75 11.50 7.37
C LEU A 68 -8.27 11.41 7.30
N ALA A 69 -8.88 10.27 7.58
CA ALA A 69 -10.33 10.16 7.73
C ALA A 69 -10.87 11.02 8.88
N MET A 70 -10.10 11.20 9.96
CA MET A 70 -10.47 12.07 11.08
C MET A 70 -10.06 13.54 10.88
N TYR A 71 -8.97 13.76 10.16
CA TYR A 71 -8.32 15.06 9.96
C TYR A 71 -7.85 15.20 8.51
N PRO A 72 -8.79 15.41 7.56
CA PRO A 72 -8.49 15.36 6.12
C PRO A 72 -7.54 16.46 5.67
N ASP A 73 -7.55 17.61 6.34
CA ASP A 73 -6.81 18.81 5.90
C ASP A 73 -5.38 18.90 6.45
N GLN A 74 -4.84 17.80 6.98
CA GLN A 74 -3.48 17.75 7.52
C GLN A 74 -2.46 17.61 6.38
N VAL A 75 -2.04 18.74 5.83
CA VAL A 75 -1.10 18.85 4.68
C VAL A 75 0.14 17.96 4.82
N GLN A 76 0.76 17.91 6.00
CA GLN A 76 1.95 17.08 6.24
C GLN A 76 1.67 15.58 6.09
N LEU A 77 0.48 15.11 6.51
CA LEU A 77 0.08 13.71 6.40
C LEU A 77 -0.35 13.37 4.97
N LEU A 78 -1.02 14.30 4.29
CA LEU A 78 -1.35 14.20 2.86
C LEU A 78 -0.08 14.07 2.00
N LEU A 79 0.93 14.92 2.24
CA LEU A 79 2.23 14.84 1.56
C LEU A 79 2.94 13.50 1.83
N LEU A 80 2.89 13.02 3.08
CA LEU A 80 3.46 11.72 3.44
C LEU A 80 2.72 10.57 2.74
N GLN A 81 1.39 10.62 2.66
CA GLN A 81 0.58 9.63 1.95
C GLN A 81 0.91 9.60 0.45
N ALA A 82 0.98 10.76 -0.20
CA ALA A 82 1.38 10.88 -1.60
C ALA A 82 2.78 10.30 -1.85
N ARG A 83 3.75 10.63 -0.98
CA ARG A 83 5.12 10.10 -1.07
C ARG A 83 5.18 8.59 -0.86
N LEU A 84 4.38 8.06 0.07
CA LEU A 84 4.32 6.64 0.37
C LEU A 84 3.76 5.84 -0.82
N TYR A 85 2.67 6.30 -1.43
CA TYR A 85 2.13 5.68 -2.65
C TYR A 85 3.11 5.78 -3.82
N PHE A 86 3.83 6.90 -3.94
CA PHE A 86 4.89 7.03 -4.93
C PHE A 86 6.01 6.00 -4.72
N HIS A 87 6.53 5.87 -3.49
CA HIS A 87 7.64 4.98 -3.15
C HIS A 87 7.29 3.50 -3.27
N LEU A 88 6.09 3.12 -2.84
CA LEU A 88 5.61 1.75 -2.87
C LEU A 88 5.42 1.19 -4.28
N GLY A 89 5.53 2.02 -5.32
CA GLY A 89 5.32 1.56 -6.67
C GLY A 89 3.92 0.98 -6.87
N ILE A 90 2.94 1.35 -6.02
CA ILE A 90 1.52 1.00 -6.21
C ILE A 90 0.98 1.93 -7.29
N TRP A 91 1.59 1.80 -8.46
CA TRP A 91 1.05 2.17 -9.73
C TRP A 91 0.79 0.83 -10.37
N PRO A 92 -0.42 0.27 -10.26
CA PRO A 92 -0.81 -0.69 -11.27
C PRO A 92 -0.59 0.06 -12.59
N GLU A 93 0.20 -0.50 -13.50
CA GLU A 93 0.56 0.07 -14.81
C GLU A 93 -0.67 0.53 -15.65
N LYS A 94 -1.89 0.29 -15.14
CA LYS A 94 -3.19 0.61 -15.72
C LYS A 94 -4.20 1.27 -14.75
N SER A 95 -3.88 1.53 -13.48
CA SER A 95 -4.83 2.16 -12.53
C SER A 95 -4.62 3.66 -12.46
N PHE A 96 -5.17 4.34 -13.45
CA PHE A 96 -5.45 5.77 -13.46
C PHE A 96 -6.00 6.28 -12.10
N CYS A 97 -6.75 5.45 -11.38
CA CYS A 97 -7.36 5.78 -10.09
C CYS A 97 -6.38 6.19 -8.98
N LEU A 98 -5.15 5.65 -8.93
CA LEU A 98 -4.17 6.03 -7.91
C LEU A 98 -3.40 7.30 -8.29
N VAL A 99 -3.15 7.48 -9.60
CA VAL A 99 -2.65 8.75 -10.15
C VAL A 99 -3.63 9.87 -9.82
N LEU A 100 -4.91 9.66 -10.10
CA LEU A 100 -5.97 10.60 -9.76
C LEU A 100 -6.02 10.88 -8.26
N LYS A 101 -5.96 9.85 -7.40
CA LYS A 101 -5.90 10.08 -5.94
C LYS A 101 -4.71 10.94 -5.52
N VAL A 102 -3.51 10.69 -6.06
CA VAL A 102 -2.33 11.51 -5.75
C VAL A 102 -2.51 12.94 -6.27
N LEU A 103 -3.03 13.11 -7.49
CA LEU A 103 -3.32 14.44 -8.05
C LEU A 103 -4.39 15.18 -7.25
N ASP A 104 -5.45 14.50 -6.82
CA ASP A 104 -6.52 15.05 -5.96
C ASP A 104 -5.93 15.50 -4.61
N ILE A 105 -5.08 14.67 -3.99
CA ILE A 105 -4.37 15.02 -2.74
C ILE A 105 -3.50 16.26 -2.96
N LEU A 106 -2.75 16.31 -4.06
CA LEU A 106 -1.85 17.40 -4.38
C LEU A 106 -2.60 18.72 -4.69
N GLN A 107 -3.72 18.63 -5.41
CA GLN A 107 -4.62 19.76 -5.62
C GLN A 107 -5.23 20.24 -4.29
N HIS A 108 -5.68 19.32 -3.44
CA HIS A 108 -6.20 19.66 -2.10
C HIS A 108 -5.15 20.40 -1.27
N ILE A 109 -3.89 19.93 -1.26
CA ILE A 109 -2.79 20.61 -0.58
C ILE A 109 -2.60 22.04 -1.12
N GLN A 110 -2.65 22.25 -2.44
CA GLN A 110 -2.53 23.59 -3.02
C GLN A 110 -3.64 24.54 -2.58
N THR A 111 -4.86 24.02 -2.37
CA THR A 111 -5.96 24.83 -1.83
C THR A 111 -5.77 25.17 -0.35
N LEU A 112 -5.18 24.26 0.43
CA LEU A 112 -4.99 24.41 1.87
C LEU A 112 -3.76 25.25 2.25
N ASP A 113 -2.64 25.07 1.55
CA ASP A 113 -1.37 25.77 1.79
C ASP A 113 -0.66 26.09 0.47
N PRO A 114 -0.87 27.30 -0.09
CA PRO A 114 -0.18 27.76 -1.29
C PRO A 114 1.36 27.78 -1.15
N GLY A 115 1.91 27.79 0.07
CA GLY A 115 3.34 27.72 0.33
C GLY A 115 3.98 26.40 -0.09
N GLN A 116 3.21 25.32 -0.21
CA GLN A 116 3.69 24.02 -0.69
C GLN A 116 3.72 23.89 -2.22
N HIS A 117 3.39 24.96 -2.97
CA HIS A 117 3.27 24.90 -4.43
C HIS A 117 4.51 24.32 -5.12
N GLY A 118 5.72 24.63 -4.63
CA GLY A 118 6.96 24.06 -5.17
C GLY A 118 7.11 22.55 -4.93
N ALA A 119 6.81 22.08 -3.72
CA ALA A 119 6.89 20.66 -3.38
C ALA A 119 5.81 19.85 -4.12
N VAL A 120 4.59 20.39 -4.20
CA VAL A 120 3.50 19.80 -4.98
C VAL A 120 3.86 19.78 -6.46
N GLY A 121 4.32 20.90 -7.01
CA GLY A 121 4.73 21.01 -8.41
C GLY A 121 5.82 19.99 -8.77
N TYR A 122 6.83 19.82 -7.90
CA TYR A 122 7.86 18.80 -8.07
C TYR A 122 7.26 17.37 -8.10
N LEU A 123 6.35 17.03 -7.18
CA LEU A 123 5.72 15.71 -7.14
C LEU A 123 4.82 15.46 -8.36
N VAL A 124 4.06 16.47 -8.80
CA VAL A 124 3.24 16.39 -10.02
C VAL A 124 4.14 16.19 -11.24
N GLN A 125 5.16 17.02 -11.41
CA GLN A 125 6.07 16.92 -12.55
C GLN A 125 6.78 15.56 -12.58
N HIS A 126 7.32 15.11 -11.44
CA HIS A 126 7.98 13.81 -11.36
C HIS A 126 7.02 12.64 -11.64
N THR A 127 5.74 12.79 -11.25
CA THR A 127 4.67 11.81 -11.58
C THR A 127 4.39 11.81 -13.08
N LEU A 128 4.22 12.99 -13.70
CA LEU A 128 3.96 13.13 -15.13
C LEU A 128 5.14 12.61 -15.97
N GLU A 129 6.37 12.95 -15.62
CA GLU A 129 7.58 12.42 -16.29
C GLU A 129 7.68 10.89 -16.17
N HIS A 130 7.30 10.32 -15.03
CA HIS A 130 7.25 8.85 -14.87
C HIS A 130 6.18 8.22 -15.75
N ILE A 131 5.02 8.88 -15.88
CA ILE A 131 3.94 8.44 -16.77
C ILE A 131 4.40 8.54 -18.24
N GLU A 132 5.01 9.65 -18.65
CA GLU A 132 5.47 9.88 -20.03
C GLU A 132 6.59 8.93 -20.45
N ARG A 133 7.64 8.78 -19.62
CA ARG A 133 8.72 7.81 -19.89
C ARG A 133 8.19 6.39 -20.08
N LYS A 134 7.17 5.99 -19.32
CA LYS A 134 6.56 4.66 -19.44
C LYS A 134 5.49 4.57 -20.53
N LYS A 135 4.90 5.68 -20.95
CA LYS A 135 3.96 5.77 -22.08
C LYS A 135 4.68 5.58 -23.41
N GLU A 136 5.95 5.99 -23.50
CA GLU A 136 6.82 5.71 -24.65
C GLU A 136 7.23 4.23 -24.75
N GLU A 137 7.20 3.46 -23.65
CA GLU A 137 7.55 2.04 -23.64
C GLU A 137 6.38 1.09 -24.01
N VAL A 138 5.12 1.56 -24.00
CA VAL A 138 3.95 0.66 -24.13
C VAL A 138 2.99 1.13 -25.22
N GLY A 139 3.16 0.59 -26.43
CA GLY A 139 2.00 0.36 -27.29
C GLY A 139 1.05 -0.59 -26.54
N VAL A 140 -0.20 -0.19 -26.31
CA VAL A 140 -1.19 -1.05 -25.64
C VAL A 140 -1.52 -2.22 -26.56
N GLU A 141 -0.77 -3.31 -26.46
CA GLU A 141 -1.08 -4.55 -27.16
C GLU A 141 -2.32 -5.18 -26.52
N VAL A 142 -3.40 -5.29 -27.29
CA VAL A 142 -4.60 -6.01 -26.88
C VAL A 142 -4.29 -7.51 -26.94
N LYS A 143 -4.02 -8.11 -25.78
CA LYS A 143 -3.78 -9.55 -25.65
C LYS A 143 -5.11 -10.30 -25.59
N LEU A 144 -5.51 -10.92 -26.71
CA LEU A 144 -6.70 -11.76 -26.76
C LEU A 144 -6.39 -13.15 -26.21
N ARG A 145 -7.12 -13.60 -25.19
CA ARG A 145 -6.89 -14.92 -24.59
C ARG A 145 -7.20 -16.08 -25.56
N SER A 146 -7.97 -15.80 -26.62
CA SER A 146 -8.28 -16.75 -27.69
C SER A 146 -7.11 -17.06 -28.60
N ASP A 147 -6.04 -16.24 -28.58
CA ASP A 147 -4.88 -16.48 -29.43
C ASP A 147 -4.16 -17.77 -29.00
N GLU A 148 -3.69 -18.54 -29.98
CA GLU A 148 -3.02 -19.82 -29.73
C GLU A 148 -1.78 -19.68 -28.84
N LYS A 149 -1.07 -18.55 -28.94
CA LYS A 149 0.07 -18.18 -28.08
C LYS A 149 -0.28 -18.01 -26.60
N HIS A 150 -1.56 -17.95 -26.24
CA HIS A 150 -2.04 -17.73 -24.87
C HIS A 150 -2.81 -18.93 -24.29
N ARG A 151 -2.79 -20.08 -24.97
CA ARG A 151 -3.51 -21.31 -24.59
C ARG A 151 -3.26 -21.78 -23.14
N ASP A 152 -2.08 -21.50 -22.60
CA ASP A 152 -1.67 -21.96 -21.28
C ASP A 152 -2.13 -21.04 -20.14
N VAL A 153 -2.69 -19.87 -20.47
CA VAL A 153 -3.24 -18.89 -19.50
C VAL A 153 -4.58 -19.40 -18.95
N CYS A 154 -4.58 -19.92 -17.73
CA CYS A 154 -5.75 -20.55 -17.12
C CYS A 154 -6.71 -19.59 -16.41
N TYR A 155 -6.23 -18.45 -15.91
CA TYR A 155 -7.02 -17.54 -15.07
C TYR A 155 -7.39 -16.25 -15.81
N SER A 156 -8.61 -15.78 -15.59
CA SER A 156 -9.13 -14.55 -16.17
C SER A 156 -8.81 -13.33 -15.30
N ILE A 157 -8.75 -12.16 -15.94
CA ILE A 157 -8.79 -10.86 -15.27
C ILE A 157 -10.10 -10.74 -14.46
N GLY A 158 -10.03 -10.15 -13.27
CA GLY A 158 -11.14 -9.97 -12.35
C GLY A 158 -11.35 -11.11 -11.35
N LEU A 159 -10.63 -12.24 -11.49
CA LEU A 159 -10.76 -13.35 -10.54
C LEU A 159 -10.06 -13.04 -9.22
N ILE A 160 -10.77 -13.35 -8.12
CA ILE A 160 -10.23 -13.33 -6.76
C ILE A 160 -9.50 -14.65 -6.51
N MET A 161 -8.25 -14.54 -6.12
CA MET A 161 -7.33 -15.64 -5.89
C MET A 161 -6.71 -15.52 -4.49
N LYS A 162 -6.24 -16.64 -3.96
CA LYS A 162 -5.47 -16.70 -2.72
C LYS A 162 -4.07 -17.22 -3.02
N HIS A 163 -3.06 -16.54 -2.49
CA HIS A 163 -1.69 -16.98 -2.71
C HIS A 163 -1.36 -18.22 -1.87
N LYS A 164 -0.92 -19.31 -2.50
CA LYS A 164 -0.71 -20.62 -1.85
C LYS A 164 0.33 -20.59 -0.72
N ARG A 165 1.47 -19.92 -0.95
CA ARG A 165 2.56 -19.84 0.05
C ARG A 165 2.32 -18.83 1.17
N TYR A 166 1.89 -17.61 0.81
CA TYR A 166 1.79 -16.47 1.74
C TYR A 166 0.37 -16.24 2.28
N GLY A 167 -0.65 -16.87 1.70
CA GLY A 167 -2.02 -16.85 2.22
C GLY A 167 -2.81 -15.57 1.98
N TYR A 168 -2.25 -14.55 1.34
CA TYR A 168 -2.96 -13.29 1.06
C TYR A 168 -4.01 -13.45 -0.04
N ASN A 169 -5.06 -12.63 0.02
CA ASN A 169 -6.06 -12.52 -1.06
C ASN A 169 -5.63 -11.49 -2.11
N CYS A 170 -5.94 -11.74 -3.36
CA CYS A 170 -5.65 -10.82 -4.45
C CYS A 170 -6.65 -10.94 -5.60
N VAL A 171 -6.73 -9.91 -6.44
CA VAL A 171 -7.49 -9.92 -7.70
C VAL A 171 -6.54 -9.82 -8.88
N ILE A 172 -6.76 -10.63 -9.92
CA ILE A 172 -5.98 -10.57 -11.16
C ILE A 172 -6.42 -9.36 -11.98
N TYR A 173 -5.50 -8.47 -12.36
CA TYR A 173 -5.80 -7.34 -13.25
C TYR A 173 -5.05 -7.40 -14.59
N GLY A 174 -4.14 -8.34 -14.76
CA GLY A 174 -3.41 -8.56 -16.01
C GLY A 174 -2.64 -9.88 -16.01
N TRP A 175 -2.13 -10.26 -17.17
CA TRP A 175 -1.36 -11.50 -17.34
C TRP A 175 -0.39 -11.39 -18.51
N ASP A 176 0.63 -12.23 -18.45
CA ASP A 176 1.61 -12.46 -19.50
C ASP A 176 1.76 -13.96 -19.75
N PRO A 177 1.90 -14.41 -21.01
CA PRO A 177 2.05 -15.84 -21.33
C PRO A 177 3.37 -16.42 -20.81
N THR A 178 4.38 -15.57 -20.65
CA THR A 178 5.70 -15.86 -20.07
C THR A 178 6.11 -14.72 -19.14
N CYS A 179 7.10 -14.92 -18.27
CA CYS A 179 7.63 -13.85 -17.43
C CYS A 179 8.23 -12.73 -18.28
N MET A 180 7.71 -11.51 -18.13
CA MET A 180 8.21 -10.32 -18.85
C MET A 180 9.26 -9.52 -18.06
N MET A 181 9.61 -9.96 -16.85
CA MET A 181 10.57 -9.27 -15.99
C MET A 181 12.02 -9.50 -16.44
N GLY A 182 12.89 -8.53 -16.21
CA GLY A 182 14.32 -8.63 -16.54
C GLY A 182 15.05 -9.75 -15.80
N HIS A 183 16.18 -10.21 -16.37
CA HIS A 183 16.96 -11.34 -15.85
C HIS A 183 17.41 -11.18 -14.39
N GLU A 184 17.74 -9.96 -13.95
CA GLU A 184 18.12 -9.71 -12.56
C GLU A 184 16.96 -9.98 -11.59
N TRP A 185 15.75 -9.55 -11.94
CA TRP A 185 14.55 -9.80 -11.13
C TRP A 185 14.23 -11.29 -11.07
N ILE A 186 14.29 -11.99 -12.22
CA ILE A 186 14.07 -13.45 -12.31
C ILE A 186 15.04 -14.19 -11.39
N ARG A 187 16.31 -13.78 -11.35
CA ARG A 187 17.34 -14.35 -10.47
C ARG A 187 17.03 -14.07 -8.99
N ASN A 188 16.76 -12.82 -8.65
CA ASN A 188 16.50 -12.39 -7.27
C ASN A 188 15.24 -13.05 -6.67
N MET A 189 14.19 -13.18 -7.47
CA MET A 189 12.93 -13.84 -7.07
C MET A 189 12.98 -15.37 -7.24
N ASN A 190 14.14 -15.91 -7.61
CA ASN A 190 14.39 -17.34 -7.80
C ASN A 190 13.34 -18.02 -8.70
N VAL A 191 12.91 -17.33 -9.75
CA VAL A 191 11.85 -17.79 -10.66
C VAL A 191 12.24 -19.09 -11.35
N HIS A 192 13.53 -19.32 -11.59
CA HIS A 192 14.05 -20.57 -12.17
C HIS A 192 13.72 -21.82 -11.35
N SER A 193 13.52 -21.68 -10.03
CA SER A 193 13.17 -22.80 -9.15
C SER A 193 11.68 -23.21 -9.22
N LEU A 194 10.84 -22.45 -9.91
CA LEU A 194 9.43 -22.77 -10.07
C LEU A 194 9.24 -23.95 -11.03
N PRO A 195 8.14 -24.73 -10.90
CA PRO A 195 7.91 -25.95 -11.69
C PRO A 195 8.00 -25.80 -13.22
N HIS A 196 7.80 -24.58 -13.73
CA HIS A 196 7.92 -24.24 -15.16
C HIS A 196 8.77 -22.98 -15.40
N GLY A 197 9.56 -22.58 -14.41
CA GLY A 197 10.45 -21.43 -14.48
C GLY A 197 9.75 -20.13 -14.91
N HIS A 198 10.41 -19.41 -15.81
CA HIS A 198 9.92 -18.16 -16.42
C HIS A 198 9.09 -18.39 -17.70
N HIS A 199 8.96 -19.63 -18.18
CA HIS A 199 8.24 -19.97 -19.42
C HIS A 199 6.74 -20.22 -19.21
N GLN A 200 6.26 -20.17 -17.97
CA GLN A 200 4.84 -20.27 -17.66
C GLN A 200 4.16 -18.90 -17.61
N PRO A 201 2.82 -18.87 -17.61
CA PRO A 201 2.09 -17.62 -17.42
C PRO A 201 2.32 -16.99 -16.04
N PHE A 202 2.42 -15.67 -16.06
CA PHE A 202 2.49 -14.82 -14.87
C PHE A 202 1.30 -13.86 -14.85
N TYR A 203 0.91 -13.47 -13.65
CA TYR A 203 -0.25 -12.64 -13.37
C TYR A 203 0.14 -11.40 -12.59
N ASN A 204 -0.36 -10.27 -13.06
CA ASN A 204 -0.38 -9.02 -12.33
C ASN A 204 -1.57 -9.06 -11.37
N VAL A 205 -1.30 -9.02 -10.07
CA VAL A 205 -2.31 -9.15 -9.02
C VAL A 205 -2.30 -7.95 -8.08
N LEU A 206 -3.49 -7.48 -7.73
CA LEU A 206 -3.70 -6.47 -6.69
C LEU A 206 -4.07 -7.18 -5.40
N VAL A 207 -3.25 -7.03 -4.37
CA VAL A 207 -3.41 -7.70 -3.07
C VAL A 207 -4.35 -6.90 -2.17
N GLU A 208 -4.95 -7.54 -1.17
CA GLU A 208 -5.81 -6.89 -0.18
C GLU A 208 -5.11 -5.77 0.62
N ASP A 209 -3.79 -5.88 0.78
CA ASP A 209 -2.95 -4.81 1.33
C ASP A 209 -2.82 -3.63 0.36
N GLY A 210 -3.34 -3.70 -0.87
CA GLY A 210 -3.24 -2.67 -1.91
C GLY A 210 -1.93 -2.68 -2.70
N SER A 211 -1.01 -3.61 -2.43
CA SER A 211 0.22 -3.78 -3.22
C SER A 211 -0.04 -4.46 -4.56
N CYS A 212 0.75 -4.10 -5.57
CA CYS A 212 0.79 -4.82 -6.84
C CYS A 212 1.90 -5.87 -6.78
N ARG A 213 1.58 -7.09 -7.19
CA ARG A 213 2.55 -8.20 -7.20
C ARG A 213 2.48 -8.95 -8.52
N TYR A 214 3.58 -9.62 -8.86
CA TYR A 214 3.70 -10.44 -10.05
C TYR A 214 3.85 -11.90 -9.66
N ALA A 215 2.85 -12.73 -10.00
CA ALA A 215 2.68 -14.07 -9.45
C ALA A 215 2.57 -15.14 -10.55
N ALA A 216 3.26 -16.27 -10.37
CA ALA A 216 3.23 -17.39 -11.33
C ALA A 216 1.94 -18.23 -11.21
N GLN A 217 1.38 -18.68 -12.33
CA GLN A 217 0.12 -19.43 -12.38
C GLN A 217 -0.01 -20.59 -11.38
N GLY A 218 0.86 -21.59 -11.50
CA GLY A 218 0.66 -22.90 -10.86
C GLY A 218 1.08 -22.93 -9.40
N ALA A 219 2.22 -22.30 -9.07
CA ALA A 219 2.80 -22.34 -7.74
C ALA A 219 2.21 -21.28 -6.80
N ALA A 220 1.76 -20.14 -7.34
CA ALA A 220 1.39 -18.99 -6.51
C ALA A 220 -0.11 -18.91 -6.25
N LEU A 221 -1.00 -19.22 -7.21
CA LEU A 221 -2.42 -18.86 -7.11
C LEU A 221 -3.35 -20.07 -6.99
N ALA A 222 -4.30 -20.01 -6.05
CA ALA A 222 -5.45 -20.89 -5.93
C ALA A 222 -6.75 -20.07 -5.99
N ARG A 223 -7.84 -20.63 -6.53
CA ARG A 223 -9.14 -19.94 -6.51
C ARG A 223 -9.60 -19.76 -5.07
N GLY A 224 -10.00 -18.55 -4.69
CA GLY A 224 -10.70 -18.33 -3.43
C GLY A 224 -12.03 -19.07 -3.46
N GLN A 225 -12.33 -19.84 -2.41
CA GLN A 225 -13.66 -20.41 -2.20
C GLN A 225 -14.64 -19.32 -1.77
#